data_AF-A0A4D8PAN9-F1
#
_entry.id   AF-A0A4D8PAN9-F1
#
_cell.length_a   1.000
_cell.length_b   1.000
_cell.length_c   1.000
_cell.angle_alpha   90.00
_cell.angle_beta   90.00
_cell.angle_gamma   90.00
#
_symmetry.space_group_name_H-M   'P 1'
#
loop_
_entity.id
_entity.type
_entity.pdbx_description
1 polymer ?
#
loop_
_entity_poly.entity_id
_entity_poly.type
_entity_poly.pdbx_seq_one_letter_code
_entity_poly.pdbx_strand_id
1 'polypeptide(L)'
;MTAVEVLDLRLSDGAGQTLAVAVVQVGPVEIRNVRVTDRDGRLFVRLPGTLMRKRLKPAVSLDEPVFLELREAVLAEYRLTTGADPWGASRAL
;
A
#
# COMPACT_ATOMS: atom_id res chain seq x y z
N MET A 1 1.64 -20.29 -6.50
CA MET A 1 1.63 -19.24 -5.46
C MET A 1 2.51 -18.12 -5.96
N THR A 2 1.95 -16.93 -6.15
CA THR A 2 2.73 -15.76 -6.56
C THR A 2 3.28 -15.14 -5.28
N ALA A 3 4.59 -15.24 -5.04
CA ALA A 3 5.17 -14.63 -3.84
C ALA A 3 5.06 -13.10 -3.95
N VAL A 4 4.37 -12.49 -2.99
CA VAL A 4 4.34 -11.04 -2.77
C VAL A 4 5.22 -10.71 -1.58
N GLU A 5 6.14 -9.77 -1.75
CA GLU A 5 7.05 -9.31 -0.68
C GLU A 5 7.13 -7.78 -0.67
N VAL A 6 7.03 -7.16 0.51
CA VAL A 6 7.25 -5.72 0.67
C VAL A 6 8.74 -5.49 0.89
N LEU A 7 9.40 -4.84 -0.06
CA LEU A 7 10.85 -4.62 -0.05
C LEU A 7 11.25 -3.38 0.75
N ASP A 8 10.42 -2.34 0.72
CA ASP A 8 10.63 -1.08 1.42
C ASP A 8 9.26 -0.44 1.69
N LEU A 9 9.11 0.20 2.83
CA LEU A 9 7.94 1.00 3.19
C LEU A 9 8.40 2.25 3.93
N ARG A 10 8.06 3.41 3.37
CA ARG A 10 8.40 4.71 3.92
C ARG A 10 7.13 5.43 4.34
N LEU A 11 7.08 5.83 5.61
CA LEU A 11 6.01 6.69 6.12
C LEU A 11 6.10 8.06 5.46
N SER A 12 4.95 8.64 5.13
CA SER A 12 4.84 10.00 4.62
C SER A 12 4.80 10.97 5.78
N ASP A 13 5.69 11.97 5.77
CA ASP A 13 5.84 13.01 6.79
C ASP A 13 4.87 14.19 6.62
N GLY A 14 4.12 14.23 5.51
CA GLY A 14 3.48 15.44 5.02
C GLY A 14 2.02 15.33 4.57
N ALA A 15 1.35 16.48 4.68
CA ALA A 15 -0.07 16.75 4.44
C ALA A 15 -0.62 16.19 3.10
N GLY A 16 -1.62 15.32 3.23
CA GLY A 16 -2.34 14.72 2.11
C GLY A 16 -3.08 13.44 2.53
N GLN A 17 -3.73 12.77 1.59
CA GLN A 17 -4.37 11.46 1.83
C GLN A 17 -3.36 10.29 1.88
N THR A 18 -2.06 10.50 1.60
CA THR A 18 -1.05 9.41 1.56
C THR A 18 -0.32 9.29 2.89
N LEU A 19 -0.32 8.08 3.44
CA LEU A 19 0.26 7.75 4.74
C LEU A 19 1.62 7.05 4.61
N ALA A 20 1.80 6.25 3.56
CA ALA A 20 3.06 5.57 3.28
C ALA A 20 3.20 5.27 1.78
N VAL A 21 4.44 5.07 1.36
CA VAL A 21 4.82 4.63 0.01
C VAL A 21 5.70 3.41 0.12
N ALA A 22 5.34 2.36 -0.61
CA ALA A 22 6.00 1.07 -0.59
C ALA A 22 6.58 0.69 -1.96
N VAL A 23 7.59 -0.18 -1.92
CA VAL A 23 8.10 -0.96 -3.03
C VAL A 23 7.75 -2.43 -2.76
N VAL A 24 7.16 -3.10 -3.73
CA VAL A 24 6.65 -4.48 -3.57
C VAL A 24 7.17 -5.35 -4.71
N GLN A 25 7.71 -6.52 -4.39
CA GLN A 25 8.02 -7.56 -5.35
C GLN A 25 6.79 -8.46 -5.53
N VAL A 26 6.38 -8.72 -6.77
CA VAL A 26 5.31 -9.65 -7.14
C VAL A 26 5.86 -10.61 -8.18
N GLY A 27 6.25 -11.82 -7.75
CA GLY A 27 6.97 -12.75 -8.63
C GLY A 27 8.27 -12.11 -9.17
N PRO A 28 8.46 -12.00 -10.50
CA PRO A 28 9.65 -11.37 -11.08
C PRO A 28 9.55 -9.83 -11.22
N VAL A 29 8.42 -9.22 -10.85
CA VAL A 29 8.15 -7.79 -11.10
C VAL A 29 8.27 -6.97 -9.83
N GLU A 30 9.10 -5.94 -9.86
CA GLU A 30 9.13 -4.90 -8.82
C GLU A 30 8.12 -3.79 -9.15
N ILE A 31 7.21 -3.51 -8.22
CA ILE A 31 6.23 -2.42 -8.30
C ILE A 31 6.62 -1.34 -7.30
N ARG A 32 7.01 -0.18 -7.82
CA ARG A 32 7.40 0.98 -7.03
C ARG A 32 6.24 1.97 -6.90
N ASN A 33 6.29 2.82 -5.88
CA ASN A 33 5.28 3.86 -5.61
C ASN A 33 3.88 3.30 -5.32
N VAL A 34 3.79 2.13 -4.68
CA VAL A 34 2.53 1.63 -4.11
C VAL A 34 2.19 2.49 -2.90
N ARG A 35 0.97 3.03 -2.81
CA ARG A 35 0.61 3.99 -1.76
C ARG A 35 -0.39 3.42 -0.78
N VAL A 36 -0.16 3.66 0.51
CA VAL A 36 -1.17 3.52 1.56
C VAL A 36 -1.83 4.88 1.75
N THR A 37 -3.15 4.92 1.72
CA THR A 37 -3.94 6.16 1.89
C THR A 37 -5.06 5.96 2.89
N ASP A 38 -5.42 6.99 3.65
CA ASP A 38 -6.64 7.01 4.47
C ASP A 38 -7.75 7.80 3.78
N ARG A 39 -8.96 7.26 3.79
CA ARG A 39 -10.18 7.98 3.50
C ARG A 39 -11.24 7.61 4.53
N ASP A 40 -11.62 8.58 5.35
CA ASP A 40 -12.66 8.46 6.38
C ASP A 40 -12.37 7.33 7.39
N GLY A 41 -11.10 7.18 7.80
CA GLY A 41 -10.66 6.16 8.75
C GLY A 41 -10.52 4.75 8.15
N ARG A 42 -10.59 4.63 6.82
CA ARG A 42 -10.36 3.38 6.10
C ARG A 42 -9.07 3.48 5.28
N LEU A 43 -8.20 2.49 5.48
CA LEU A 43 -6.96 2.35 4.72
C LEU A 43 -7.21 1.73 3.35
N PHE A 44 -6.58 2.30 2.33
CA PHE A 44 -6.60 1.81 0.95
C PHE A 44 -5.18 1.66 0.42
N VAL A 45 -4.95 0.62 -0.38
CA VAL A 45 -3.72 0.47 -1.17
C VAL A 45 -3.98 0.87 -2.60
N ARG A 46 -3.12 1.73 -3.15
CA ARG A 46 -3.22 2.21 -4.53
C ARG A 46 -1.95 1.84 -5.31
N LEU A 47 -2.16 1.15 -6.42
CA LEU A 47 -1.10 0.90 -7.41
C LEU A 47 -0.68 2.21 -8.10
N PRO A 48 0.55 2.29 -8.61
CA PRO A 48 0.99 3.44 -9.40
C PRO A 48 0.10 3.64 -10.63
N GLY A 49 -0.16 4.90 -10.97
CA GLY A 49 -0.95 5.29 -12.11
C GLY A 49 -0.32 6.45 -12.86
N THR A 50 -0.61 6.51 -14.17
CA THR A 50 -0.11 7.54 -15.07
C THR A 50 -1.27 8.41 -15.54
N LEU A 51 -1.08 9.73 -15.51
CA LEU A 51 -2.06 10.66 -16.06
C LEU A 51 -1.89 10.72 -17.58
N MET A 52 -2.89 10.26 -18.32
CA MET A 52 -2.86 10.21 -19.78
C MET A 52 -4.14 10.81 -20.35
N ARG A 53 -4.02 11.84 -21.19
CA ARG A 53 -5.18 12.55 -21.79
C ARG A 53 -6.23 12.96 -20.74
N LYS A 54 -5.78 13.57 -19.63
CA LYS A 54 -6.61 14.00 -18.49
C LYS A 54 -7.35 12.87 -17.75
N ARG A 55 -6.96 11.60 -17.94
CA ARG A 55 -7.50 10.46 -17.21
C ARG A 55 -6.39 9.72 -16.49
N LEU A 56 -6.61 9.37 -15.23
CA LEU A 56 -5.70 8.50 -14.50
C LEU A 56 -5.88 7.06 -15.01
N LYS A 57 -4.80 6.46 -15.49
CA LYS A 57 -4.76 5.05 -15.91
C LYS A 57 -3.85 4.26 -14.98
N PRO A 58 -4.19 3.01 -14.62
CA PRO A 58 -3.26 2.13 -13.91
C PRO A 58 -1.98 1.96 -14.73
N ALA A 59 -0.82 2.13 -14.09
CA ALA A 59 0.47 1.81 -14.71
C ALA A 59 0.77 0.31 -14.63
N VAL A 60 0.12 -0.38 -13.70
CA VAL A 60 0.21 -1.83 -13.49
C VAL A 60 -1.20 -2.39 -13.41
N SER A 61 -1.43 -3.52 -14.08
CA SER A 61 -2.66 -4.30 -14.00
C SER A 61 -2.31 -5.66 -13.41
N LEU A 62 -2.94 -6.01 -12.29
CA LEU A 62 -2.76 -7.29 -11.61
C LEU A 62 -4.08 -8.03 -11.63
N ASP A 63 -4.03 -9.35 -11.71
CA ASP A 63 -5.21 -10.19 -11.46
C ASP A 63 -5.68 -9.98 -10.01
N GLU A 64 -7.00 -10.05 -9.81
CA GLU A 64 -7.62 -9.72 -8.52
C GLU A 64 -7.00 -10.48 -7.34
N PRO A 65 -6.74 -11.80 -7.40
CA PRO A 65 -6.12 -12.52 -6.27
C PRO A 65 -4.72 -11.98 -5.92
N VAL A 66 -3.93 -11.61 -6.93
CA VAL A 66 -2.57 -11.09 -6.75
C VAL A 66 -2.61 -9.69 -6.15
N PHE A 67 -3.57 -8.86 -6.58
CA PHE A 67 -3.78 -7.55 -5.97
C PHE A 67 -4.21 -7.65 -4.51
N LEU A 68 -5.07 -8.62 -4.16
CA LEU A 68 -5.49 -8.84 -2.78
C LEU A 68 -4.31 -9.24 -1.89
N GLU A 69 -3.46 -10.15 -2.36
CA GLU A 69 -2.25 -10.57 -1.63
C GLU A 69 -1.28 -9.38 -1.42
N LEU A 70 -1.04 -8.58 -2.47
CA LEU A 70 -0.28 -7.33 -2.39
C LEU A 70 -0.88 -6.35 -1.37
N ARG A 71 -2.19 -6.16 -1.40
CA ARG A 71 -2.88 -5.25 -0.48
C ARG A 71 -2.68 -5.68 0.96
N GLU A 72 -2.90 -6.95 1.27
CA GLU A 72 -2.76 -7.44 2.64
C GLU A 72 -1.31 -7.34 3.14
N ALA A 73 -0.32 -7.70 2.31
CA ALA A 73 1.09 -7.58 2.66
C ALA A 73 1.49 -6.12 2.98
N VAL A 74 1.10 -5.17 2.14
CA VAL A 74 1.41 -3.75 2.34
C VAL A 74 0.72 -3.18 3.57
N LEU A 75 -0.55 -3.54 3.82
CA LEU A 75 -1.27 -3.07 5.01
C LEU A 75 -0.73 -3.69 6.31
N ALA A 76 -0.30 -4.96 6.27
CA ALA A 76 0.36 -5.60 7.40
C ALA A 76 1.67 -4.87 7.74
N GLU A 77 2.52 -4.63 6.74
CA GLU A 77 3.79 -3.91 6.93
C GLU A 77 3.58 -2.48 7.44
N TYR A 78 2.59 -1.78 6.90
CA TYR A 78 2.23 -0.44 7.36
C TYR A 78 1.81 -0.42 8.85
N ARG A 79 0.99 -1.38 9.29
CA ARG A 79 0.56 -1.48 10.70
C ARG A 79 1.74 -1.77 11.62
N LEU A 80 2.61 -2.70 11.24
CA LEU A 80 3.85 -2.99 11.97
C LEU A 80 4.74 -1.75 12.09
N THR A 81 4.95 -1.03 10.97
CA THR A 81 5.83 0.15 10.92
C THR A 81 5.28 1.32 11.73
N THR A 82 3.96 1.52 11.75
CA THR A 82 3.31 2.60 12.49
C THR A 82 3.11 2.29 13.98
N GLY A 83 3.45 1.08 14.44
CA GLY A 83 3.14 0.63 15.78
C GLY A 83 1.64 0.55 16.05
N ALA A 84 0.80 0.58 15.00
CA ALA A 84 -0.63 0.40 15.11
C ALA A 84 -0.87 -1.05 15.49
N ASP A 85 -1.12 -1.28 16.78
CA ASP A 85 -1.43 -2.60 17.33
C ASP A 85 -2.45 -3.32 16.43
N PRO A 86 -2.10 -4.48 15.82
CA PRO A 86 -3.01 -5.23 14.97
C PRO A 86 -4.27 -5.72 15.71
N TRP A 87 -4.32 -5.58 17.05
CA TRP A 87 -5.43 -5.98 17.91
C TRP A 87 -6.13 -4.82 18.64
N GLY A 88 -5.80 -3.55 18.36
CA GLY A 88 -6.55 -2.40 18.86
C GLY A 88 -6.53 -2.20 20.39
N ALA A 89 -5.51 -2.68 21.09
CA ALA A 89 -5.28 -2.49 22.52
C ALA A 89 -4.19 -1.43 22.77
N SER A 90 -4.40 -0.21 22.30
CA SER A 90 -3.68 0.97 22.82
C SER A 90 -4.48 2.25 22.60
N ARG A 91 -5.68 2.29 23.17
CA ARG A 91 -6.24 3.55 23.65
C ARG A 91 -5.86 3.67 25.12
N ALA A 92 -4.61 4.05 25.37
CA ALA A 92 -4.14 4.37 26.71
C ALA A 92 -4.37 5.87 26.97
N LEU A 93 -5.25 6.10 27.96
CA LEU A 93 -5.52 7.32 28.74
C LEU A 93 -6.26 8.47 28.03
#